data_AF-A0A6S7GS52-F1
#
_entry.id   AF-A0A6S7GS52-F1
#
_cell.length_a   1.000
_cell.length_b   1.000
_cell.length_c   1.000
_cell.angle_alpha   90.00
_cell.angle_beta   90.00
_cell.angle_gamma   90.00
#
_symmetry.space_group_name_H-M   'P 1'
#
loop_
_entity.id
_entity.type
_entity.pdbx_description
1 polymer ?
#
loop_
_entity_poly.entity_id
_entity_poly.type
_entity_poly.pdbx_seq_one_letter_code
_entity_poly.pdbx_strand_id
1 'polypeptide(L)'
;MLNKKQREFFYHASHLIKTSDKQFYAFLSGGGGVGKSHLIKSIYQAALKYYNAQAGEDFRHVHILLLAPTGTAAYIIKGNTIHSSLAVPASQSLKNYKPLDSGRLNTLRCKLGALKLILLDEISMVGNSMFIVQLNNRLKDLKGSKEDFGGVSIITLGDLFQLKPVMDGYIFTDVQCLSSYNILAPNSWKRYFRMFLLDEIMRQRESKEFAEILNRLREGNHTSSDLNKLKERCVEEPNCPKEAPRLFIQNALVDDYNEKVYDSFSENKYEIKAQDSVIGACSAELKEKIMRQIPYVPLKNSKQLARKLKLAVGQRTEMATNVRTDDGLTNGASNIIKFIQLRDESKPSGLVWVQFDHEDVGKKKLTGKQKSLL
;
A
#
# COMPACT_ATOMS: atom_id res chain seq x y z
N MET A 1 -6.94 23.55 5.83
CA MET A 1 -6.16 24.76 5.48
C MET A 1 -4.69 24.38 5.46
N LEU A 2 -3.95 24.73 4.40
CA LEU A 2 -2.53 24.37 4.24
C LEU A 2 -1.63 25.35 5.01
N ASN A 3 -0.57 24.84 5.65
CA ASN A 3 0.46 25.69 6.28
C ASN A 3 1.37 26.35 5.23
N LYS A 4 2.33 27.18 5.66
CA LYS A 4 3.18 27.96 4.74
C LYS A 4 3.95 27.06 3.75
N LYS A 5 4.70 26.07 4.23
CA LYS A 5 5.50 25.17 3.39
C LYS A 5 4.65 24.26 2.51
N GLN A 6 3.50 23.81 3.02
CA GLN A 6 2.53 23.05 2.23
C GLN A 6 1.97 23.89 1.07
N ARG A 7 1.68 25.18 1.30
CA ARG A 7 1.25 26.11 0.23
C ARG A 7 2.35 26.35 -0.79
N GLU A 8 3.59 26.55 -0.36
CA GLU A 8 4.74 26.74 -1.25
C GLU A 8 4.88 25.54 -2.21
N PHE A 9 4.86 24.31 -1.67
CA PHE A 9 4.90 23.11 -2.51
C PHE A 9 3.64 22.96 -3.38
N PHE A 10 2.45 23.27 -2.85
CA PHE A 10 1.21 23.24 -3.62
C PHE A 10 1.26 24.16 -4.84
N TYR A 11 1.75 25.39 -4.67
CA TYR A 11 1.89 26.35 -5.77
C TYR A 11 2.99 25.91 -6.75
N HIS A 12 4.10 25.37 -6.24
CA HIS A 12 5.15 24.81 -7.09
C HIS A 12 4.62 23.67 -7.98
N ALA A 13 3.94 22.67 -7.38
CA ALA A 13 3.32 21.58 -8.11
C ALA A 13 2.27 22.07 -9.10
N SER A 14 1.41 23.00 -8.69
CA SER A 14 0.39 23.59 -9.55
C SER A 14 0.98 24.36 -10.73
N HIS A 15 2.12 25.04 -10.52
CA HIS A 15 2.84 25.72 -11.59
C HIS A 15 3.39 24.70 -12.58
N LEU A 16 4.11 23.67 -12.12
CA LEU A 16 4.62 22.60 -12.97
C LEU A 16 3.50 21.96 -13.82
N ILE A 17 2.37 21.62 -13.20
CA ILE A 17 1.21 21.02 -13.87
C ILE A 17 0.67 21.91 -15.00
N LYS A 18 0.71 23.24 -14.84
CA LYS A 18 0.11 24.20 -15.78
C LYS A 18 1.06 24.64 -16.89
N THR A 19 2.36 24.74 -16.60
CA THR A 19 3.32 25.41 -17.50
C THR A 19 4.33 24.46 -18.13
N SER A 20 4.45 23.23 -17.64
CA SER A 20 5.45 22.30 -18.16
C SER A 20 4.92 21.57 -19.39
N ASP A 21 5.55 21.81 -20.53
CA ASP A 21 5.32 21.08 -21.78
C ASP A 21 5.99 19.69 -21.79
N LYS A 22 6.89 19.45 -20.83
CA LYS A 22 7.63 18.20 -20.63
C LYS A 22 7.28 17.57 -19.29
N GLN A 23 7.60 16.28 -19.16
CA GLN A 23 7.44 15.54 -17.93
C GLN A 23 8.32 16.08 -16.81
N PHE A 24 7.78 16.13 -15.59
CA PHE A 24 8.48 16.60 -14.40
C PHE A 24 8.39 15.59 -13.25
N TYR A 25 9.37 15.69 -12.35
CA TYR A 25 9.51 14.77 -11.23
C TYR A 25 9.81 15.53 -9.93
N ALA A 26 8.98 15.34 -8.92
CA ALA A 26 9.12 16.00 -7.62
C ALA A 26 8.95 15.00 -6.48
N PHE A 27 9.68 15.21 -5.39
CA PHE A 27 9.59 14.42 -4.18
C PHE A 27 9.34 15.34 -2.98
N LEU A 28 8.27 15.06 -2.23
CA LEU A 28 7.99 15.73 -0.96
C LEU A 28 8.26 14.78 0.21
N SER A 29 9.32 15.08 0.94
CA SER A 29 9.70 14.40 2.18
C SER A 29 9.08 15.09 3.40
N GLY A 30 8.95 14.36 4.49
CA GLY A 30 8.64 14.94 5.79
C GLY A 30 8.23 13.88 6.81
N GLY A 31 8.34 14.19 8.09
CA GLY A 31 8.06 13.25 9.18
C GLY A 31 6.61 12.74 9.25
N GLY A 32 6.35 11.86 10.21
CA GLY A 32 4.99 11.45 10.56
C GLY A 32 4.14 12.66 10.98
N GLY A 33 2.92 12.77 10.46
CA GLY A 33 1.99 13.80 10.93
C GLY A 33 2.20 15.23 10.41
N VAL A 34 3.10 15.47 9.44
CA VAL A 34 3.31 16.80 8.81
C VAL A 34 2.27 17.17 7.73
N GLY A 35 1.28 16.31 7.48
CA GLY A 35 0.16 16.58 6.57
C GLY A 35 0.38 16.23 5.08
N LYS A 36 1.36 15.36 4.75
CA LYS A 36 1.63 14.89 3.38
C LYS A 36 0.39 14.40 2.63
N SER A 37 -0.38 13.49 3.23
CA SER A 37 -1.60 12.93 2.62
C SER A 37 -2.77 13.93 2.54
N HIS A 38 -2.73 15.06 3.25
CA HIS A 38 -3.69 16.16 3.04
C HIS A 38 -3.30 17.01 1.83
N LEU A 39 -2.00 17.24 1.67
CA LEU A 39 -1.45 18.00 0.55
C LEU A 39 -1.61 17.24 -0.78
N ILE A 40 -1.38 15.92 -0.82
CA ILE A 40 -1.60 15.12 -2.05
C ILE A 40 -3.04 15.23 -2.55
N LYS A 41 -4.03 15.22 -1.64
CA LYS A 41 -5.45 15.40 -1.97
C LYS A 41 -5.71 16.80 -2.55
N SER A 42 -5.09 17.82 -1.98
CA SER A 42 -5.22 19.19 -2.47
C SER A 42 -4.64 19.35 -3.87
N ILE A 43 -3.44 18.81 -4.12
CA ILE A 43 -2.80 18.81 -5.44
C ILE A 43 -3.66 18.04 -6.45
N TYR A 44 -4.17 16.87 -6.07
CA TYR A 44 -5.05 16.06 -6.92
C TYR A 44 -6.28 16.86 -7.36
N GLN A 45 -6.99 17.51 -6.44
CA GLN A 45 -8.19 18.29 -6.78
C GLN A 45 -7.87 19.46 -7.72
N ALA A 46 -6.76 20.17 -7.48
CA ALA A 46 -6.33 21.28 -8.33
C ALA A 46 -5.93 20.81 -9.74
N ALA A 47 -5.18 19.71 -9.82
CA ALA A 47 -4.75 19.10 -11.07
C ALA A 47 -5.95 18.57 -11.87
N LEU A 48 -6.90 17.91 -11.19
CA LEU A 48 -8.10 17.34 -11.82
C LEU A 48 -8.95 18.45 -12.43
N LYS A 49 -9.15 19.55 -11.70
CA LYS A 49 -9.84 20.74 -12.21
C LYS A 49 -9.14 21.32 -13.43
N TYR A 50 -7.80 21.35 -13.44
CA TYR A 50 -7.03 21.89 -14.56
C TYR A 50 -7.13 21.02 -15.82
N TYR A 51 -6.84 19.71 -15.71
CA TYR A 51 -6.86 18.83 -16.88
C TYR A 51 -8.27 18.65 -17.45
N ASN A 52 -9.31 18.59 -16.60
CA ASN A 52 -10.69 18.48 -17.05
C ASN A 52 -11.25 19.76 -17.68
N ALA A 53 -10.61 20.92 -17.47
CA ALA A 53 -11.03 22.19 -18.06
C ALA A 53 -10.43 22.44 -19.45
N GLN A 54 -9.54 21.58 -19.95
CA GLN A 54 -8.93 21.73 -21.27
C GLN A 54 -9.94 21.35 -22.37
N ALA A 55 -10.02 22.17 -23.42
CA ALA A 55 -10.93 21.94 -24.54
C ALA A 55 -10.59 20.63 -25.26
N GLY A 56 -11.61 19.81 -25.53
CA GLY A 56 -11.46 18.53 -26.25
C GLY A 56 -11.08 17.34 -25.37
N GLU A 57 -10.93 17.50 -24.06
CA GLU A 57 -10.69 16.39 -23.14
C GLU A 57 -12.00 15.70 -22.74
N ASP A 58 -12.02 14.36 -22.83
CA ASP A 58 -13.13 13.54 -22.33
C ASP A 58 -12.95 13.29 -20.83
N PHE A 59 -13.95 13.65 -20.03
CA PHE A 59 -14.00 13.41 -18.59
C PHE A 59 -13.91 11.93 -18.19
N ARG A 60 -14.11 11.01 -19.14
CA ARG A 60 -13.97 9.56 -18.94
C ARG A 60 -12.51 9.11 -18.94
N HIS A 61 -11.61 9.91 -19.50
CA HIS A 61 -10.19 9.60 -19.52
C HIS A 61 -9.53 9.87 -18.15
N VAL A 62 -8.61 9.00 -17.77
CA VAL A 62 -7.87 9.15 -16.50
C VAL A 62 -6.60 9.95 -16.76
N HIS A 63 -6.61 11.25 -16.46
CA HIS A 63 -5.41 12.10 -16.57
C HIS A 63 -4.48 11.99 -15.36
N ILE A 64 -5.03 11.67 -14.18
CA ILE A 64 -4.28 11.62 -12.92
C ILE A 64 -4.53 10.30 -12.20
N LEU A 65 -3.47 9.70 -11.71
CA LEU A 65 -3.52 8.47 -10.91
C LEU A 65 -2.96 8.71 -9.51
N LEU A 66 -3.77 8.40 -8.48
CA LEU A 66 -3.33 8.35 -7.09
C LEU A 66 -2.88 6.93 -6.75
N LEU A 67 -1.61 6.80 -6.36
CA LEU A 67 -0.98 5.52 -6.06
C LEU A 67 -0.42 5.45 -4.64
N ALA A 68 -0.44 4.24 -4.08
CA ALA A 68 0.29 3.90 -2.86
C ALA A 68 0.80 2.45 -2.91
N PRO A 69 1.81 2.07 -2.12
CA PRO A 69 2.32 0.70 -2.07
C PRO A 69 1.35 -0.27 -1.37
N THR A 70 0.63 0.18 -0.34
CA THR A 70 -0.28 -0.65 0.47
C THR A 70 -1.75 -0.31 0.23
N GLY A 71 -2.65 -1.27 0.49
CA GLY A 71 -4.09 -1.10 0.33
C GLY A 71 -4.64 0.00 1.23
N THR A 72 -4.27 -0.02 2.52
CA THR A 72 -4.68 1.00 3.50
C THR A 72 -4.22 2.40 3.11
N ALA A 73 -2.96 2.57 2.68
CA ALA A 73 -2.46 3.88 2.22
C ALA A 73 -3.21 4.35 0.97
N ALA A 74 -3.48 3.45 0.02
CA ALA A 74 -4.26 3.75 -1.17
C ALA A 74 -5.68 4.22 -0.81
N TYR A 75 -6.35 3.54 0.13
CA TYR A 75 -7.67 3.94 0.60
C TYR A 75 -7.66 5.33 1.26
N ILE A 76 -6.67 5.63 2.11
CA ILE A 76 -6.54 6.92 2.79
C ILE A 76 -6.48 8.08 1.79
N ILE A 77 -5.75 7.93 0.68
CA ILE A 77 -5.65 8.94 -0.38
C ILE A 77 -6.79 8.84 -1.41
N LYS A 78 -7.71 7.89 -1.28
CA LYS A 78 -8.75 7.56 -2.29
C LYS A 78 -8.15 7.19 -3.66
N GLY A 79 -7.02 6.50 -3.64
CA GLY A 79 -6.28 6.00 -4.79
C GLY A 79 -6.31 4.47 -4.90
N ASN A 80 -5.36 3.94 -5.66
CA ASN A 80 -5.20 2.52 -5.90
C ASN A 80 -3.78 2.06 -5.56
N THR A 81 -3.57 0.75 -5.40
CA THR A 81 -2.19 0.26 -5.23
C THR A 81 -1.42 0.30 -6.55
N ILE A 82 -0.09 0.43 -6.50
CA ILE A 82 0.76 0.39 -7.70
C ILE A 82 0.55 -0.93 -8.45
N HIS A 83 0.53 -2.05 -7.72
CA HIS A 83 0.32 -3.39 -8.28
C HIS A 83 -1.00 -3.53 -9.04
N SER A 84 -2.12 -3.09 -8.44
CA SER A 84 -3.44 -3.19 -9.07
C SER A 84 -3.58 -2.26 -10.28
N SER A 85 -3.06 -1.05 -10.19
CA SER A 85 -3.21 -0.03 -11.24
C SER A 85 -2.40 -0.34 -12.49
N LEU A 86 -1.18 -0.86 -12.30
CA LEU A 86 -0.25 -1.19 -13.37
C LEU A 86 -0.27 -2.66 -13.75
N ALA A 87 -1.16 -3.47 -13.15
CA ALA A 87 -1.26 -4.90 -13.36
C ALA A 87 0.09 -5.64 -13.18
N VAL A 88 0.82 -5.28 -12.12
CA VAL A 88 2.07 -5.92 -11.70
C VAL A 88 1.75 -6.98 -10.64
N PRO A 89 1.92 -8.28 -10.92
CA PRO A 89 1.62 -9.34 -9.96
C PRO A 89 2.51 -9.25 -8.70
N ALA A 90 1.91 -9.41 -7.52
CA ALA A 90 2.64 -9.35 -6.25
C ALA A 90 3.66 -10.49 -6.06
N SER A 91 3.47 -11.63 -6.75
CA SER A 91 4.36 -12.79 -6.70
C SER A 91 5.48 -12.76 -7.75
N GLN A 92 5.51 -11.73 -8.61
CA GLN A 92 6.51 -11.63 -9.67
C GLN A 92 7.83 -11.08 -9.12
N SER A 93 8.95 -11.61 -9.61
CA SER A 93 10.26 -10.97 -9.39
C SER A 93 10.24 -9.54 -9.91
N LEU A 94 10.50 -8.58 -9.01
CA LEU A 94 10.55 -7.17 -9.36
C LEU A 94 11.76 -6.83 -10.24
N LYS A 95 12.79 -7.68 -10.23
CA LYS A 95 14.04 -7.47 -10.98
C LYS A 95 13.89 -7.69 -12.48
N ASN A 96 12.96 -8.55 -12.89
CA ASN A 96 12.72 -8.87 -14.30
C ASN A 96 11.39 -8.28 -14.75
N TYR A 97 11.45 -7.35 -15.70
CA TYR A 97 10.25 -6.82 -16.33
C TYR A 97 9.62 -7.89 -17.22
N LYS A 98 8.31 -8.13 -17.04
CA LYS A 98 7.52 -9.00 -17.91
C LYS A 98 6.43 -8.15 -18.58
N PRO A 99 6.45 -8.02 -19.91
CA PRO A 99 5.38 -7.37 -20.65
C PRO A 99 4.03 -8.07 -20.41
N LEU A 100 2.95 -7.31 -20.50
CA LEU A 100 1.60 -7.90 -20.53
C LEU A 100 1.33 -8.53 -21.89
N ASP A 101 0.42 -9.49 -21.93
CA ASP A 101 -0.21 -9.90 -23.19
C ASP A 101 -0.97 -8.72 -23.83
N SER A 102 -1.17 -8.81 -25.14
CA SER A 102 -1.78 -7.75 -25.95
C SER A 102 -3.16 -7.33 -25.46
N GLY A 103 -4.00 -8.28 -25.03
CA GLY A 103 -5.36 -8.01 -24.55
C GLY A 103 -5.38 -7.21 -23.25
N ARG A 104 -4.59 -7.65 -22.26
CA ARG A 104 -4.45 -6.93 -20.98
C ARG A 104 -3.79 -5.58 -21.17
N LEU A 105 -2.76 -5.49 -22.01
CA LEU A 105 -2.10 -4.22 -22.32
C LEU A 105 -3.07 -3.24 -22.99
N ASN A 106 -3.84 -3.70 -23.98
CA ASN A 106 -4.83 -2.87 -24.67
C ASN A 106 -5.90 -2.34 -23.71
N THR A 107 -6.39 -3.19 -22.80
CA THR A 107 -7.34 -2.78 -21.75
C THR A 107 -6.76 -1.66 -20.87
N LEU A 108 -5.50 -1.78 -20.45
CA LEU A 108 -4.86 -0.71 -19.68
C LEU A 108 -4.61 0.54 -20.53
N ARG A 109 -4.27 0.42 -21.82
CA ARG A 109 -4.09 1.56 -22.74
C ARG A 109 -5.38 2.33 -22.93
N CYS A 110 -6.52 1.65 -23.09
CA CYS A 110 -7.82 2.32 -23.15
C CYS A 110 -8.11 3.10 -21.86
N LYS A 111 -7.72 2.57 -20.71
CA LYS A 111 -7.99 3.19 -19.40
C LYS A 111 -7.02 4.34 -19.06
N LEU A 112 -5.74 4.17 -19.36
CA LEU A 112 -4.64 5.03 -18.89
C LEU A 112 -3.90 5.74 -20.04
N GLY A 113 -4.41 5.68 -21.27
CA GLY A 113 -3.77 6.27 -22.45
C GLY A 113 -3.58 7.78 -22.33
N ALA A 114 -4.53 8.47 -21.69
CA ALA A 114 -4.48 9.92 -21.43
C ALA A 114 -3.76 10.29 -20.12
N LEU A 115 -3.13 9.34 -19.44
CA LEU A 115 -2.43 9.60 -18.18
C LEU A 115 -1.30 10.63 -18.39
N LYS A 116 -1.35 11.71 -17.59
CA LYS A 116 -0.40 12.83 -17.59
C LYS A 116 0.39 12.92 -16.27
N LEU A 117 -0.24 12.57 -15.14
CA LEU A 117 0.33 12.74 -13.80
C LEU A 117 0.07 11.53 -12.88
N ILE A 118 1.11 11.10 -12.16
CA ILE A 118 1.01 10.16 -11.05
C ILE A 118 1.35 10.88 -9.76
N LEU A 119 0.48 10.78 -8.75
CA LEU A 119 0.79 11.18 -7.38
C LEU A 119 0.94 9.89 -6.55
N LEU A 120 2.10 9.67 -5.95
CA LEU A 120 2.43 8.43 -5.25
C LEU A 120 2.73 8.73 -3.78
N ASP A 121 1.92 8.21 -2.86
CA ASP A 121 2.11 8.33 -1.40
C ASP A 121 2.86 7.11 -0.83
N GLU A 122 3.52 7.30 0.31
CA GLU A 122 4.37 6.30 0.98
C GLU A 122 5.51 5.73 0.12
N ILE A 123 6.25 6.60 -0.59
CA ILE A 123 7.36 6.20 -1.46
C ILE A 123 8.48 5.42 -0.74
N SER A 124 8.60 5.53 0.58
CA SER A 124 9.57 4.79 1.40
C SER A 124 9.46 3.28 1.29
N MET A 125 8.25 2.76 1.10
CA MET A 125 8.00 1.33 0.91
C MET A 125 8.14 0.87 -0.55
N VAL A 126 8.39 1.79 -1.48
CA VAL A 126 8.58 1.48 -2.91
C VAL A 126 10.07 1.36 -3.20
N GLY A 127 10.50 0.17 -3.58
CA GLY A 127 11.90 -0.08 -3.90
C GLY A 127 12.29 0.31 -5.32
N ASN A 128 13.60 0.35 -5.55
CA ASN A 128 14.17 0.77 -6.83
C ASN A 128 13.75 -0.17 -7.99
N SER A 129 13.61 -1.47 -7.75
CA SER A 129 13.18 -2.42 -8.78
C SER A 129 11.72 -2.20 -9.13
N MET A 130 10.85 -2.02 -8.12
CA MET A 130 9.44 -1.69 -8.37
C MET A 130 9.29 -0.39 -9.15
N PHE A 131 10.07 0.63 -8.81
CA PHE A 131 9.95 1.96 -9.42
C PHE A 131 10.57 2.04 -10.82
N ILE A 132 11.82 1.61 -10.97
CA ILE A 132 12.60 1.76 -12.22
C ILE A 132 12.39 0.61 -13.19
N VAL A 133 12.18 -0.62 -12.72
CA VAL A 133 12.01 -1.77 -13.62
C VAL A 133 10.53 -1.98 -13.93
N GLN A 134 9.66 -1.98 -12.93
CA GLN A 134 8.24 -2.29 -13.17
C GLN A 134 7.45 -1.06 -13.61
N LEU A 135 7.43 0.00 -12.80
CA LEU A 135 6.61 1.19 -13.07
C LEU A 135 7.05 1.91 -14.35
N ASN A 136 8.35 2.22 -14.49
CA ASN A 136 8.89 2.88 -15.69
C ASN A 136 8.59 2.11 -17.00
N ASN A 137 8.97 0.83 -17.08
CA ASN A 137 8.76 0.04 -18.31
C ASN A 137 7.27 -0.19 -18.59
N ARG A 138 6.44 -0.36 -17.56
CA ARG A 138 4.99 -0.46 -17.76
C ARG A 138 4.42 0.82 -18.36
N LEU A 139 4.86 2.00 -17.91
CA LEU A 139 4.41 3.26 -18.49
C LEU A 139 4.94 3.46 -19.93
N LYS A 140 6.18 3.05 -20.22
CA LYS A 140 6.73 3.04 -21.59
C LYS A 140 5.87 2.18 -22.53
N ASP A 141 5.50 0.96 -22.09
CA ASP A 141 4.61 0.08 -22.86
C ASP A 141 3.21 0.66 -23.03
N LEU A 142 2.65 1.29 -21.99
CA LEU A 142 1.33 1.90 -22.06
C LEU A 142 1.30 3.10 -23.01
N LYS A 143 2.32 3.94 -22.97
CA LYS A 143 2.40 5.17 -23.78
C LYS A 143 2.98 4.94 -25.17
N GLY A 144 3.59 3.77 -25.41
CA GLY A 144 4.32 3.50 -26.66
C GLY A 144 5.54 4.40 -26.84
N SER A 145 6.13 4.88 -25.74
CA SER A 145 7.21 5.87 -25.74
C SER A 145 8.46 5.30 -25.08
N LYS A 146 9.65 5.69 -25.59
CA LYS A 146 10.95 5.34 -25.00
C LYS A 146 11.37 6.30 -23.88
N GLU A 147 10.69 7.45 -23.76
CA GLU A 147 10.90 8.46 -22.72
C GLU A 147 10.75 7.87 -21.33
N ASP A 148 11.52 8.38 -20.38
CA ASP A 148 11.40 7.96 -18.98
C ASP A 148 9.95 8.12 -18.49
N PHE A 149 9.48 7.07 -17.83
CA PHE A 149 8.10 6.87 -17.38
C PHE A 149 7.04 7.06 -18.47
N GLY A 150 7.40 6.80 -19.74
CA GLY A 150 6.52 6.99 -20.89
C GLY A 150 6.12 8.46 -21.12
N GLY A 151 6.87 9.42 -20.57
CA GLY A 151 6.54 10.85 -20.59
C GLY A 151 5.49 11.27 -19.56
N VAL A 152 5.20 10.43 -18.55
CA VAL A 152 4.26 10.76 -17.46
C VAL A 152 4.99 11.48 -16.34
N SER A 153 4.41 12.58 -15.84
CA SER A 153 4.96 13.32 -14.69
C SER A 153 4.67 12.58 -13.39
N ILE A 154 5.58 12.63 -12.42
CA ILE A 154 5.43 11.91 -11.15
C ILE A 154 5.75 12.84 -9.97
N ILE A 155 4.81 12.97 -9.03
CA ILE A 155 5.04 13.58 -7.73
C ILE A 155 4.96 12.48 -6.67
N THR A 156 6.04 12.27 -5.93
CA THR A 156 6.12 11.29 -4.85
C THR A 156 6.08 11.98 -3.50
N LEU A 157 5.48 11.32 -2.52
CA LEU A 157 5.40 11.76 -1.13
C LEU A 157 5.77 10.58 -0.23
N GLY A 158 6.42 10.88 0.89
CA GLY A 158 6.71 9.86 1.90
C GLY A 158 7.77 10.31 2.88
N ASP A 159 8.26 9.37 3.68
CA ASP A 159 9.33 9.60 4.63
C ASP A 159 10.37 8.47 4.51
N LEU A 160 11.52 8.77 3.92
CA LEU A 160 12.56 7.77 3.67
C LEU A 160 13.22 7.23 4.95
N PHE A 161 12.94 7.83 6.12
CA PHE A 161 13.35 7.33 7.43
C PHE A 161 12.41 6.25 7.99
N GLN A 162 11.27 5.99 7.33
CA GLN A 162 10.34 4.93 7.72
C GLN A 162 10.79 3.55 7.21
N LEU A 163 9.88 2.59 7.23
CA LEU A 163 10.11 1.22 6.80
C LEU A 163 10.67 1.16 5.38
N LYS A 164 11.77 0.41 5.23
CA LYS A 164 12.36 0.11 3.94
C LYS A 164 11.43 -0.78 3.08
N PRO A 165 11.62 -0.78 1.76
CA PRO A 165 10.92 -1.69 0.87
C PRO A 165 11.17 -3.16 1.25
N VAL A 166 10.12 -3.99 1.15
CA VAL A 166 10.23 -5.42 1.46
C VAL A 166 10.88 -6.15 0.29
N MET A 167 12.01 -6.83 0.55
CA MET A 167 12.77 -7.60 -0.45
C MET A 167 13.21 -6.80 -1.70
N ASP A 168 13.33 -5.47 -1.58
CA ASP A 168 13.81 -4.57 -2.64
C ASP A 168 14.79 -3.53 -2.05
N GLY A 169 15.59 -2.88 -2.91
CA GLY A 169 16.52 -1.83 -2.50
C GLY A 169 15.83 -0.50 -2.26
N TYR A 170 16.44 0.41 -1.48
CA TYR A 170 15.92 1.78 -1.34
C TYR A 170 15.83 2.46 -2.70
N ILE A 171 14.85 3.36 -2.87
CA ILE A 171 14.61 4.03 -4.14
C ILE A 171 15.82 4.82 -4.68
N PHE A 172 16.70 5.28 -3.79
CA PHE A 172 17.93 6.01 -4.12
C PHE A 172 19.17 5.09 -4.24
N THR A 173 19.03 3.77 -4.14
CA THR A 173 20.15 2.83 -4.38
C THR A 173 20.16 2.40 -5.84
N ASP A 174 21.34 2.20 -6.41
CA ASP A 174 21.46 1.80 -7.82
C ASP A 174 20.91 0.37 -8.01
N VAL A 175 20.26 0.12 -9.14
CA VAL A 175 19.64 -1.18 -9.42
C VAL A 175 20.72 -2.18 -9.80
N GLN A 176 21.11 -3.05 -8.87
CA GLN A 176 22.18 -4.04 -9.06
C GLN A 176 21.91 -5.05 -10.21
N CYS A 177 20.69 -5.10 -10.75
CA CYS A 177 20.25 -6.12 -11.70
C CYS A 177 20.18 -5.65 -13.16
N LEU A 178 20.39 -4.36 -13.44
CA LEU A 178 20.52 -3.86 -14.80
C LEU A 178 21.97 -4.07 -15.21
N SER A 179 22.23 -5.08 -16.07
CA SER A 179 23.46 -5.46 -16.78
C SER A 179 24.80 -4.78 -16.40
N SER A 180 25.91 -5.51 -16.53
CA SER A 180 27.30 -5.02 -16.33
C SER A 180 27.68 -3.70 -17.04
N TYR A 181 26.84 -3.21 -17.96
CA TYR A 181 26.99 -1.95 -18.69
C TYR A 181 26.25 -0.73 -18.08
N ASN A 182 25.34 -0.92 -17.11
CA ASN A 182 24.60 0.18 -16.45
C ASN A 182 25.23 0.67 -15.15
N ILE A 183 26.42 0.17 -14.78
CA ILE A 183 27.21 0.63 -13.62
C ILE A 183 27.50 2.14 -13.69
N LEU A 184 27.43 2.74 -14.89
CA LEU A 184 27.72 4.16 -15.14
C LEU A 184 26.47 5.05 -15.21
N ALA A 185 25.25 4.49 -15.18
CA ALA A 185 24.03 5.28 -15.26
C ALA A 185 23.53 5.63 -13.84
N PRO A 186 23.53 6.91 -13.43
CA PRO A 186 23.03 7.29 -12.12
C PRO A 186 21.56 6.95 -12.00
N ASN A 187 21.15 6.41 -10.84
CA ASN A 187 19.75 6.11 -10.54
C ASN A 187 18.83 7.30 -10.92
N SER A 188 17.78 7.02 -11.70
CA SER A 188 16.83 8.03 -12.20
C SER A 188 16.20 8.87 -11.09
N TRP A 189 16.05 8.31 -9.88
CA TRP A 189 15.66 9.05 -8.69
C TRP A 189 16.63 10.20 -8.40
N LYS A 190 17.93 9.90 -8.26
CA LYS A 190 18.98 10.91 -7.99
C LYS A 190 19.08 11.94 -9.11
N ARG A 191 18.85 11.52 -10.36
CA ARG A 191 18.96 12.38 -11.54
C ARG A 191 17.80 13.36 -11.68
N TYR A 192 16.57 12.91 -11.40
CA TYR A 192 15.38 13.65 -11.82
C TYR A 192 14.56 14.23 -10.67
N PHE A 193 14.55 13.61 -9.49
CA PHE A 193 13.62 14.01 -8.42
C PHE A 193 14.18 15.16 -7.61
N ARG A 194 13.49 16.31 -7.65
CA ARG A 194 13.77 17.45 -6.77
C ARG A 194 13.08 17.25 -5.43
N MET A 195 13.84 17.31 -4.33
CA MET A 195 13.33 17.11 -2.98
C MET A 195 12.83 18.42 -2.36
N PHE A 196 11.66 18.34 -1.73
CA PHE A 196 11.08 19.36 -0.86
C PHE A 196 10.86 18.75 0.53
N LEU A 197 11.02 19.52 1.60
CA LEU A 197 10.89 19.03 2.98
C LEU A 197 9.76 19.75 3.72
N LEU A 198 8.85 18.97 4.30
CA LEU A 198 7.92 19.42 5.33
C LEU A 198 8.46 19.04 6.72
N ASP A 199 8.63 20.02 7.58
CA ASP A 199 9.13 19.88 8.96
C ASP A 199 8.11 20.32 10.02
N GLU A 200 7.04 21.03 9.63
CA GLU A 200 5.99 21.47 10.56
C GLU A 200 5.01 20.32 10.88
N ILE A 201 4.93 19.96 12.16
CA ILE A 201 4.05 18.88 12.65
C ILE A 201 2.61 19.38 12.76
N MET A 202 1.68 18.65 12.14
CA MET A 202 0.26 19.01 12.09
C MET A 202 -0.62 18.14 12.99
N ARG A 203 -0.24 16.86 13.20
CA ARG A 203 -1.07 15.85 13.91
C ARG A 203 -0.99 15.92 15.44
N GLN A 204 0.18 16.24 16.01
CA GLN A 204 0.45 16.16 17.46
C GLN A 204 0.52 17.54 18.12
N ARG A 205 -0.30 18.50 17.66
CA ARG A 205 -0.24 19.89 18.14
C ARG A 205 -0.46 20.03 19.65
N GLU A 206 -1.18 19.09 20.25
CA GLU A 206 -1.48 19.07 21.69
C GLU A 206 -0.33 18.57 22.56
N SER A 207 0.69 17.92 21.98
CA SER A 207 1.86 17.41 22.73
C SER A 207 3.15 17.66 21.96
N LYS A 208 3.58 18.92 21.96
CA LYS A 208 4.82 19.39 21.30
C LYS A 208 6.05 18.57 21.71
N GLU A 209 6.20 18.27 23.00
CA GLU A 209 7.32 17.50 23.55
C GLU A 209 7.41 16.10 22.91
N PHE A 210 6.29 15.36 22.85
CA PHE A 210 6.24 14.04 22.21
C PHE A 210 6.59 14.11 20.72
N ALA A 211 6.12 15.15 20.03
CA ALA A 211 6.37 15.36 18.63
C ALA A 211 7.87 15.62 18.34
N GLU A 212 8.53 16.39 19.20
CA GLU A 212 9.97 16.63 19.15
C GLU A 212 10.79 15.37 19.44
N ILE A 213 10.37 14.55 20.42
CA ILE A 213 10.97 13.24 20.70
C ILE A 213 10.93 12.35 19.46
N LEU A 214 9.78 12.26 18.78
CA LEU A 214 9.63 11.44 17.57
C LEU A 214 10.50 11.93 16.42
N ASN A 215 10.67 13.24 16.25
CA ASN A 215 11.57 13.79 15.24
C ASN A 215 13.04 13.45 15.52
N ARG A 216 13.48 13.52 16.79
CA ARG A 216 14.83 13.10 17.18
C ARG A 216 15.03 11.59 16.96
N LEU A 217 14.05 10.77 17.36
CA LEU A 217 14.07 9.33 17.11
C LEU A 217 14.15 8.98 15.63
N ARG A 218 13.39 9.68 14.77
CA ARG A 218 13.37 9.49 13.32
C ARG A 218 14.78 9.58 12.71
N GLU A 219 15.62 10.50 13.21
CA GLU A 219 16.98 10.70 12.72
C GLU A 219 18.04 9.93 13.51
N GLY A 220 17.65 9.21 14.57
CA GLY A 220 18.57 8.56 15.50
C GLY A 220 19.23 9.50 16.51
N ASN A 221 18.81 10.76 16.59
CA ASN A 221 19.36 11.82 17.45
C ASN A 221 18.66 11.92 18.82
N HIS A 222 18.13 10.81 19.33
CA HIS A 222 17.40 10.79 20.60
C HIS A 222 18.36 10.90 21.79
N THR A 223 17.90 11.56 22.86
CA THR A 223 18.66 11.77 24.09
C THR A 223 18.24 10.78 25.18
N SER A 224 19.05 10.65 26.23
CA SER A 224 18.67 9.88 27.42
C SER A 224 17.39 10.40 28.08
N SER A 225 17.16 11.73 28.02
CA SER A 225 15.92 12.34 28.51
C SER A 225 14.70 11.87 27.72
N ASP A 226 14.83 11.77 26.39
CA ASP A 226 13.76 11.29 25.52
C ASP A 226 13.38 9.84 25.87
N LEU A 227 14.39 8.99 26.07
CA LEU A 227 14.18 7.59 26.47
C LEU A 227 13.50 7.48 27.83
N ASN A 228 13.91 8.29 28.80
CA ASN A 228 13.27 8.33 30.11
C ASN A 228 11.81 8.76 30.00
N LYS A 229 11.51 9.77 29.18
CA LYS A 229 10.14 10.23 28.95
C LYS A 229 9.26 9.15 28.30
N LEU A 230 9.82 8.37 27.38
CA LEU A 230 9.11 7.23 26.77
C LEU A 230 8.89 6.10 27.78
N LYS A 231 9.86 5.84 28.66
CA LYS A 231 9.75 4.82 29.73
C LYS A 231 8.64 5.14 30.74
N GLU A 232 8.31 6.41 30.97
CA GLU A 232 7.15 6.81 31.79
C GLU A 232 5.82 6.27 31.23
N ARG A 233 5.77 5.91 29.95
CA ARG A 233 4.59 5.34 29.29
C ARG A 233 4.60 3.81 29.21
N CYS A 234 5.64 3.16 29.74
CA CYS A 234 5.68 1.71 29.84
C CYS A 234 4.63 1.23 30.85
N VAL A 235 3.71 0.39 30.39
CA VAL A 235 2.69 -0.26 31.22
C VAL A 235 2.93 -1.76 31.22
N GLU A 236 2.69 -2.40 32.36
CA GLU A 236 2.75 -3.86 32.48
C GLU A 236 1.50 -4.52 31.87
N GLU A 237 1.63 -5.78 31.47
CA GLU A 237 0.60 -6.59 30.79
C GLU A 237 -0.84 -6.51 31.36
N PRO A 238 -1.10 -6.45 32.68
CA PRO A 238 -2.49 -6.33 33.17
C PRO A 238 -3.10 -4.94 32.95
N ASN A 239 -2.28 -3.90 32.79
CA ASN A 239 -2.72 -2.51 32.63
C ASN A 239 -2.77 -2.06 31.16
N CYS A 240 -2.31 -2.89 30.24
CA CYS A 240 -2.40 -2.64 28.80
C CYS A 240 -3.88 -2.63 28.35
N PRO A 241 -4.34 -1.60 27.62
CA PRO A 241 -5.68 -1.59 27.07
C PRO A 241 -5.90 -2.79 26.14
N LYS A 242 -6.90 -3.63 26.45
CA LYS A 242 -7.20 -4.86 25.68
C LYS A 242 -7.59 -4.57 24.24
N GLU A 243 -8.18 -3.40 23.99
CA GLU A 243 -8.67 -2.98 22.68
C GLU A 243 -7.59 -2.30 21.83
N ALA A 244 -6.45 -1.94 22.41
CA ALA A 244 -5.38 -1.26 21.69
C ALA A 244 -4.63 -2.24 20.78
N PRO A 245 -4.35 -1.86 19.53
CA PRO A 245 -3.53 -2.67 18.64
C PRO A 245 -2.12 -2.82 19.23
N ARG A 246 -1.61 -4.06 19.25
CA ARG A 246 -0.24 -4.36 19.68
C ARG A 246 0.66 -4.52 18.46
N LEU A 247 1.80 -3.84 18.49
CA LEU A 247 2.78 -3.87 17.40
C LEU A 247 3.99 -4.70 17.86
N PHE A 248 4.40 -5.64 17.01
CA PHE A 248 5.55 -6.52 17.26
C PHE A 248 6.54 -6.44 16.09
N ILE A 249 7.79 -6.80 16.37
CA ILE A 249 8.87 -6.77 15.36
C ILE A 249 8.79 -7.99 14.42
N GLN A 250 8.26 -9.12 14.91
CA GLN A 250 8.22 -10.40 14.19
C GLN A 250 6.80 -10.96 14.13
N ASN A 251 6.44 -11.54 12.99
CA ASN A 251 5.12 -12.15 12.78
C ASN A 251 4.84 -13.30 13.77
N ALA A 252 5.86 -14.09 14.15
CA ALA A 252 5.68 -15.17 15.13
C ALA A 252 5.15 -14.64 16.48
N LEU A 253 5.64 -13.48 16.94
CA LEU A 253 5.14 -12.85 18.17
C LEU A 253 3.71 -12.31 18.01
N VAL A 254 3.37 -11.83 16.82
CA VAL A 254 1.99 -11.43 16.47
C VAL A 254 1.07 -12.66 16.53
N ASP A 255 1.48 -13.76 15.92
CA ASP A 255 0.72 -15.01 15.87
C ASP A 255 0.53 -15.59 17.27
N ASP A 256 1.58 -15.66 18.09
CA ASP A 256 1.51 -16.12 19.48
C ASP A 256 0.57 -15.28 20.34
N TYR A 257 0.60 -13.95 20.18
CA TYR A 257 -0.30 -13.06 20.91
C TYR A 257 -1.75 -13.23 20.45
N ASN A 258 -1.98 -13.27 19.13
CA ASN A 258 -3.31 -13.46 18.56
C ASN A 258 -3.91 -14.82 18.93
N GLU A 259 -3.09 -15.86 19.07
CA GLU A 259 -3.50 -17.18 19.55
C GLU A 259 -3.98 -17.10 21.00
N LYS A 260 -3.22 -16.45 21.90
CA LYS A 260 -3.66 -16.23 23.29
C LYS A 260 -4.96 -15.44 23.37
N VAL A 261 -5.12 -14.42 22.52
CA VAL A 261 -6.37 -13.64 22.44
C VAL A 261 -7.51 -14.54 22.01
N TYR A 262 -7.35 -15.36 20.97
CA TYR A 262 -8.35 -16.33 20.53
C TYR A 262 -8.69 -17.36 21.62
N ASP A 263 -7.69 -17.83 22.37
CA ASP A 263 -7.87 -18.77 23.48
C ASP A 263 -8.60 -18.19 24.68
N SER A 264 -8.58 -16.86 24.86
CA SER A 264 -9.34 -16.18 25.91
C SER A 264 -10.86 -16.14 25.67
N PHE A 265 -11.34 -16.37 24.45
CA PHE A 265 -12.77 -16.48 24.17
C PHE A 265 -13.30 -17.84 24.63
N SER A 266 -14.44 -17.88 25.32
CA SER A 266 -15.04 -19.12 25.84
C SER A 266 -16.10 -19.72 24.91
N GLU A 267 -16.81 -18.90 24.14
CA GLU A 267 -17.94 -19.31 23.30
C GLU A 267 -17.81 -18.77 21.88
N ASN A 268 -18.57 -19.38 20.95
CA ASN A 268 -18.66 -18.95 19.54
C ASN A 268 -17.29 -18.89 18.84
N LYS A 269 -16.44 -19.88 19.12
CA LYS A 269 -15.13 -20.09 18.49
C LYS A 269 -15.24 -21.08 17.34
N TYR A 270 -14.55 -20.77 16.24
CA TYR A 270 -14.56 -21.56 15.03
C TYR A 270 -13.13 -21.71 14.51
N GLU A 271 -12.73 -22.94 14.15
CA GLU A 271 -11.51 -23.22 13.38
C GLU A 271 -11.91 -23.67 11.98
N ILE A 272 -11.71 -22.80 10.99
CA ILE A 272 -12.03 -23.06 9.59
C ILE A 272 -10.76 -23.52 8.88
N LYS A 273 -10.76 -24.75 8.35
CA LYS A 273 -9.65 -25.29 7.58
C LYS A 273 -9.76 -24.85 6.11
N ALA A 274 -8.65 -24.41 5.55
CA ALA A 274 -8.57 -24.06 4.13
C ALA A 274 -8.85 -25.30 3.26
N GLN A 275 -9.50 -25.07 2.11
CA GLN A 275 -9.72 -26.09 1.10
C GLN A 275 -8.83 -25.82 -0.11
N ASP A 276 -7.87 -26.71 -0.32
CA ASP A 276 -6.86 -26.57 -1.37
C ASP A 276 -7.21 -27.40 -2.60
N SER A 277 -6.98 -26.83 -3.78
CA SER A 277 -7.12 -27.54 -5.05
C SER A 277 -6.06 -27.08 -6.06
N VAL A 278 -5.64 -28.01 -6.92
CA VAL A 278 -4.67 -27.74 -7.99
C VAL A 278 -5.39 -27.80 -9.33
N ILE A 279 -5.26 -26.72 -10.10
CA ILE A 279 -5.84 -26.56 -11.44
C ILE A 279 -4.70 -26.61 -12.46
N GLY A 280 -4.87 -27.37 -13.55
CA GLY A 280 -3.93 -27.39 -14.68
C GLY A 280 -2.69 -28.30 -14.51
N ALA A 281 -2.71 -29.25 -13.57
CA ALA A 281 -1.67 -30.27 -13.50
C ALA A 281 -1.83 -31.31 -14.62
N CYS A 282 -0.76 -31.58 -15.36
CA CYS A 282 -0.77 -32.53 -16.50
C CYS A 282 -0.79 -34.00 -16.07
N SER A 283 -0.58 -34.32 -14.79
CA SER A 283 -0.64 -35.69 -14.25
C SER A 283 -1.14 -35.73 -12.81
N ALA A 284 -1.68 -36.88 -12.40
CA ALA A 284 -2.14 -37.13 -11.03
C ALA A 284 -0.97 -37.08 -10.02
N GLU A 285 0.20 -37.59 -10.41
CA GLU A 285 1.42 -37.58 -9.59
C GLU A 285 1.91 -36.16 -9.30
N LEU A 286 1.91 -35.29 -10.32
CA LEU A 286 2.27 -33.88 -10.15
C LEU A 286 1.26 -33.17 -9.24
N LYS A 287 -0.03 -33.48 -9.39
CA LYS A 287 -1.09 -32.97 -8.53
C LYS A 287 -0.86 -33.34 -7.07
N GLU A 288 -0.58 -34.61 -6.78
CA GLU A 288 -0.26 -35.06 -5.42
C GLU A 288 1.00 -34.39 -4.85
N LYS A 289 2.06 -34.31 -5.66
CA LYS A 289 3.31 -33.68 -5.24
C LYS A 289 3.10 -32.21 -4.85
N ILE A 290 2.31 -31.47 -5.63
CA ILE A 290 1.96 -30.09 -5.31
C ILE A 290 1.11 -30.05 -4.03
N MET A 291 0.07 -30.88 -3.92
CA MET A 291 -0.80 -30.92 -2.72
C MET A 291 -0.01 -31.20 -1.43
N ARG A 292 1.00 -32.08 -1.47
CA ARG A 292 1.89 -32.35 -0.32
C ARG A 292 2.77 -31.16 0.07
N GLN A 293 3.03 -30.23 -0.86
CA GLN A 293 3.84 -29.03 -0.60
C GLN A 293 3.02 -27.86 -0.07
N ILE A 294 1.71 -27.79 -0.36
CA ILE A 294 0.83 -26.69 0.08
C ILE A 294 0.93 -26.38 1.60
N PRO A 295 0.97 -27.38 2.51
CA PRO A 295 1.16 -27.15 3.95
C PRO A 295 2.40 -26.32 4.32
N TYR A 296 3.44 -26.37 3.48
CA TYR A 296 4.73 -25.72 3.71
C TYR A 296 4.88 -24.41 2.93
N VAL A 297 3.85 -24.01 2.18
CA VAL A 297 3.85 -22.76 1.42
C VAL A 297 3.73 -21.59 2.41
N PRO A 298 4.70 -20.65 2.44
CA PRO A 298 4.60 -19.47 3.30
C PRO A 298 3.37 -18.62 2.96
N LEU A 299 2.77 -17.95 3.95
CA LEU A 299 1.56 -17.11 3.77
C LEU A 299 1.69 -16.07 2.64
N LYS A 300 2.88 -15.48 2.49
CA LYS A 300 3.19 -14.55 1.38
C LYS A 300 2.91 -15.13 -0.01
N ASN A 301 3.01 -16.44 -0.16
CA ASN A 301 2.77 -17.17 -1.40
C ASN A 301 1.33 -17.71 -1.50
N SER A 302 0.56 -17.72 -0.40
CA SER A 302 -0.88 -18.07 -0.37
C SER A 302 -1.80 -16.84 -0.41
N LYS A 303 -1.30 -15.68 -0.88
CA LYS A 303 -2.01 -14.39 -0.82
C LYS A 303 -2.43 -14.01 0.61
N GLN A 304 -1.64 -14.38 1.61
CA GLN A 304 -1.91 -14.16 3.03
C GLN A 304 -3.15 -14.91 3.55
N LEU A 305 -3.63 -15.94 2.84
CA LEU A 305 -4.74 -16.77 3.32
C LEU A 305 -4.21 -17.82 4.30
N ALA A 306 -4.79 -17.83 5.50
CA ALA A 306 -4.44 -18.76 6.56
C ALA A 306 -4.93 -20.18 6.25
N ARG A 307 -4.10 -21.19 6.56
CA ARG A 307 -4.48 -22.61 6.44
C ARG A 307 -5.55 -22.99 7.46
N LYS A 308 -5.43 -22.47 8.67
CA LYS A 308 -6.41 -22.62 9.75
C LYS A 308 -6.80 -21.23 10.17
N LEU A 309 -8.03 -20.83 9.85
CA LEU A 309 -8.57 -19.54 10.20
C LEU A 309 -9.35 -19.69 11.51
N LYS A 310 -8.82 -19.13 12.58
CA LYS A 310 -9.41 -19.13 13.92
C LYS A 310 -10.20 -17.84 14.10
N LEU A 311 -11.51 -17.96 14.36
CA LEU A 311 -12.42 -16.83 14.49
C LEU A 311 -13.28 -17.00 15.73
N ALA A 312 -13.50 -15.91 16.47
CA ALA A 312 -14.46 -15.85 17.56
C ALA A 312 -15.37 -14.62 17.41
N VAL A 313 -16.64 -14.74 17.80
CA VAL A 313 -17.53 -13.57 17.86
C VAL A 313 -17.01 -12.57 18.89
N GLY A 314 -16.91 -11.30 18.51
CA GLY A 314 -16.28 -10.24 19.30
C GLY A 314 -14.78 -10.08 19.08
N GLN A 315 -14.12 -10.98 18.35
CA GLN A 315 -12.69 -10.88 18.05
C GLN A 315 -12.41 -9.74 17.06
N ARG A 316 -11.33 -8.99 17.33
CA ARG A 316 -10.75 -8.06 16.35
C ARG A 316 -9.99 -8.83 15.28
N THR A 317 -10.26 -8.52 14.02
CA THR A 317 -9.56 -9.10 12.87
C THR A 317 -9.22 -8.04 11.83
N GLU A 318 -8.35 -8.39 10.89
CA GLU A 318 -8.05 -7.55 9.73
C GLU A 318 -8.25 -8.34 8.45
N MET A 319 -8.69 -7.66 7.39
CA MET A 319 -8.72 -8.28 6.07
C MET A 319 -7.30 -8.58 5.59
N ALA A 320 -7.05 -9.80 5.11
CA ALA A 320 -5.73 -10.21 4.60
C ALA A 320 -5.50 -9.84 3.13
N THR A 321 -6.57 -9.53 2.38
CA THR A 321 -6.51 -9.29 0.93
C THR A 321 -7.28 -8.05 0.52
N ASN A 322 -6.86 -7.44 -0.60
CA ASN A 322 -7.63 -6.36 -1.22
C ASN A 322 -8.78 -6.96 -2.02
N VAL A 323 -10.01 -6.79 -1.54
CA VAL A 323 -11.23 -7.18 -2.25
C VAL A 323 -11.76 -5.99 -3.07
N ARG A 324 -11.83 -4.82 -2.45
CA ARG A 324 -12.37 -3.59 -3.06
C ARG A 324 -11.77 -2.34 -2.43
N THR A 325 -10.64 -1.87 -2.97
CA THR A 325 -9.91 -0.71 -2.45
C THR A 325 -10.74 0.58 -2.47
N ASP A 326 -11.60 0.79 -3.47
CA ASP A 326 -12.45 1.99 -3.56
C ASP A 326 -13.57 2.06 -2.52
N ASP A 327 -13.81 0.96 -1.80
CA ASP A 327 -14.79 0.82 -0.72
C ASP A 327 -14.11 0.48 0.62
N GLY A 328 -12.78 0.62 0.71
CA GLY A 328 -12.01 0.38 1.93
C GLY A 328 -11.84 -1.08 2.33
N LEU A 329 -12.33 -2.03 1.52
CA LEU A 329 -12.14 -3.46 1.72
C LEU A 329 -10.72 -3.88 1.27
N THR A 330 -9.73 -3.37 1.98
CA THR A 330 -8.29 -3.51 1.70
C THR A 330 -7.60 -4.43 2.69
N ASN A 331 -6.45 -4.98 2.29
CA ASN A 331 -5.56 -5.64 3.24
C ASN A 331 -5.19 -4.66 4.37
N GLY A 332 -5.40 -5.08 5.62
CA GLY A 332 -5.24 -4.26 6.83
C GLY A 332 -6.51 -3.50 7.24
N ALA A 333 -7.67 -3.75 6.63
CA ALA A 333 -8.94 -3.17 7.08
C ALA A 333 -9.40 -3.85 8.37
N SER A 334 -9.18 -3.16 9.50
CA SER A 334 -9.51 -3.63 10.84
C SER A 334 -11.02 -3.62 11.10
N ASN A 335 -11.49 -4.67 11.78
CA ASN A 335 -12.91 -4.90 12.05
C ASN A 335 -13.11 -5.78 13.29
N ILE A 336 -14.35 -5.85 13.76
CA ILE A 336 -14.78 -6.74 14.84
C ILE A 336 -15.82 -7.70 14.30
N ILE A 337 -15.65 -8.99 14.56
CA ILE A 337 -16.63 -10.02 14.19
C ILE A 337 -17.89 -9.85 15.04
N LYS A 338 -19.05 -9.73 14.39
CA LYS A 338 -20.34 -9.61 15.06
C LYS A 338 -21.15 -10.88 15.04
N PHE A 339 -21.02 -11.67 13.98
CA PHE A 339 -21.76 -12.91 13.83
C PHE A 339 -21.05 -13.85 12.87
N ILE A 340 -21.18 -15.14 13.08
CA ILE A 340 -20.63 -16.19 12.23
C ILE A 340 -21.75 -17.21 11.97
N GLN A 341 -22.00 -17.52 10.70
CA GLN A 341 -22.93 -18.56 10.28
C GLN A 341 -22.21 -19.50 9.32
N LEU A 342 -21.78 -20.66 9.83
CA LEU A 342 -21.22 -21.71 8.98
C LEU A 342 -22.34 -22.57 8.42
N ARG A 343 -22.21 -22.97 7.15
CA ARG A 343 -23.12 -23.94 6.51
C ARG A 343 -22.66 -25.38 6.73
N ASP A 344 -21.34 -25.56 6.77
CA ASP A 344 -20.66 -26.85 6.96
C ASP A 344 -19.38 -26.56 7.75
N GLU A 345 -19.23 -27.14 8.94
CA GLU A 345 -18.06 -26.94 9.80
C GLU A 345 -16.79 -27.59 9.21
N SER A 346 -16.95 -28.54 8.29
CA SER A 346 -15.83 -29.22 7.64
C SER A 346 -15.26 -28.46 6.45
N LYS A 347 -15.94 -27.41 5.98
CA LYS A 347 -15.57 -26.64 4.79
C LYS A 347 -15.55 -25.14 5.07
N PRO A 348 -14.75 -24.35 4.34
CA PRO A 348 -14.82 -22.90 4.38
C PRO A 348 -16.09 -22.42 3.65
N SER A 349 -17.26 -22.68 4.22
CA SER A 349 -18.55 -22.31 3.66
C SER A 349 -19.44 -21.70 4.73
N GLY A 350 -19.78 -20.43 4.56
CA GLY A 350 -20.50 -19.67 5.57
C GLY A 350 -20.50 -18.18 5.27
N LEU A 351 -20.93 -17.42 6.27
CA LEU A 351 -20.92 -15.97 6.28
C LEU A 351 -20.31 -15.50 7.60
N VAL A 352 -19.41 -14.53 7.51
CA VAL A 352 -18.83 -13.84 8.67
C VAL A 352 -19.25 -12.38 8.56
N TRP A 353 -20.03 -11.90 9.52
CA TRP A 353 -20.44 -10.51 9.59
C TRP A 353 -19.46 -9.77 10.46
N VAL A 354 -18.91 -8.68 9.92
CA VAL A 354 -17.95 -7.85 10.60
C VAL A 354 -18.43 -6.40 10.64
N GLN A 355 -18.09 -5.70 11.71
CA GLN A 355 -18.21 -4.26 11.81
C GLN A 355 -16.81 -3.66 11.62
N PHE A 356 -16.61 -2.90 10.55
CA PHE A 356 -15.35 -2.17 10.32
C PHE A 356 -15.21 -0.99 11.28
N ASP A 357 -13.98 -0.67 11.65
CA ASP A 357 -13.69 0.49 12.53
C ASP A 357 -14.07 1.82 11.86
N HIS A 358 -13.94 1.90 10.53
CA HIS A 358 -14.34 3.06 9.75
C HIS A 358 -15.72 2.84 9.13
N GLU A 359 -16.66 3.73 9.43
CA GLU A 359 -18.03 3.67 8.91
C GLU A 359 -18.10 3.74 7.38
N ASP A 360 -17.08 4.31 6.72
CA ASP A 360 -17.01 4.45 5.27
C ASP A 360 -16.51 3.21 4.53
N VAL A 361 -16.25 2.11 5.25
CA VAL A 361 -15.78 0.85 4.68
C VAL A 361 -16.96 -0.09 4.42
N GLY A 362 -17.00 -0.69 3.23
CA GLY A 362 -18.00 -1.71 2.88
C GLY A 362 -19.41 -1.16 2.60
N LYS A 363 -19.56 0.15 2.34
CA LYS A 363 -20.87 0.78 2.06
C LYS A 363 -21.37 0.49 0.65
N LYS A 364 -20.49 0.23 -0.32
CA LYS A 364 -20.89 -0.02 -1.70
C LYS A 364 -21.30 -1.48 -1.87
N LYS A 365 -22.46 -1.73 -2.50
CA LYS A 365 -22.90 -3.10 -2.84
C LYS A 365 -21.80 -3.84 -3.60
N LEU A 366 -21.43 -5.02 -3.08
CA LEU A 366 -20.53 -5.96 -3.75
C LEU A 366 -21.19 -6.46 -5.04
N THR A 367 -20.48 -6.36 -6.16
CA THR A 367 -20.93 -6.86 -7.47
C THR A 367 -20.56 -8.34 -7.64
N GLY A 368 -21.24 -9.08 -8.51
CA GLY A 368 -21.30 -10.56 -8.50
C GLY A 368 -19.98 -11.32 -8.28
N LYS A 369 -18.87 -10.94 -8.93
CA LYS A 369 -17.54 -11.59 -8.75
C LYS A 369 -16.92 -11.38 -7.37
N GLN A 370 -17.32 -10.34 -6.63
CA GLN A 370 -16.78 -10.01 -5.32
C GLN A 370 -17.45 -10.83 -4.21
N LYS A 371 -18.67 -11.35 -4.44
CA LYS A 371 -19.38 -12.21 -3.48
C LYS A 371 -18.75 -13.59 -3.30
N SER A 372 -17.91 -14.05 -4.24
CA SER A 372 -17.24 -15.37 -4.16
C SER A 372 -15.87 -15.33 -3.49
N LEU A 373 -15.42 -14.15 -3.04
CA LEU A 373 -14.13 -13.94 -2.36
C LEU A 373 -14.29 -13.76 -0.83
N LEU A 374 -15.53 -13.66 -0.37
CA LEU A 374 -15.96 -13.76 1.03
C LEU A 374 -16.63 -15.12 1.19
#